data_AF-A0A8C9QBR5-F1
#
_entry.id   AF-A0A8C9QBR5-F1
#
_cell.length_a   1.000
_cell.length_b   1.000
_cell.length_c   1.000
_cell.angle_alpha   90.00
_cell.angle_beta   90.00
_cell.angle_gamma   90.00
#
_symmetry.space_group_name_H-M   'P 1'
#
loop_
_entity.id
_entity.type
_entity.pdbx_description
1 polymer ?
#
loop_
_entity_poly.entity_id
_entity_poly.type
_entity_poly.pdbx_seq_one_letter_code
_entity_poly.pdbx_strand_id
1 'polypeptide(L)'
;SQEGSYGRWTISSSDESEDEKPKLNKPSTSSLSHAGQGTASEPRFNCSEARKAAHRRQTSPVQFSSADLAPPPKKQKSGSQEELGWCLSSSDDELQPETQKKQAENVEVKEEKDLSSPKDGAAQRTGNHGLPASHRHKREEDEYETSGEGQDIWDMLDKGNPFQFYLTRVSGIKPKYNCKALHIKDILSPLFGTLVSSAQFNYCFDVVWLVKQYPPEFRKKPILLVHGDKREAKAHLHAQAKPYENVSLCQAKLDIAFGTHHTKMMLLLYEEGLRVVIHTSNLIHEDWHQKTQGIWLSPLYPRIGQQTHRSGESTTHFKADLISYLKAYNAPPLQEWIDTIQEHDLSETNVYLIGSTPGRFQGSQKDNWGHFRLRKLLREHTSSIPKAECWPIVGQFSSIGSLGADESKWLCSEFKESLLGPGQDSKIPGKSTIPLHLIYPSVENVRTSLEGYPAGGSLPYSIQTAEKQNWLHSYFHTWSADTSGRSNAMPHIKTYMRPSPDFSRIAWFLVTSANLSKAAWGALEKNGAQLMIRSYELGVLFLPSAFGLDSFKVKQKFFSGSREATDFFPVPYDLPPEPYGSKDRPWIWNIPYIKAPDTHGNMWVPS
;
A
#
# COMPACT_ATOMS: atom_id res chain seq x y z
N SER A 1 -42.68 46.69 -14.71
CA SER A 1 -43.47 45.56 -15.22
C SER A 1 -43.02 44.28 -14.54
N GLN A 2 -43.95 43.68 -13.79
CA GLN A 2 -44.04 42.30 -13.25
C GLN A 2 -42.85 41.78 -12.42
N GLU A 3 -42.94 41.85 -11.08
CA GLU A 3 -43.53 40.82 -10.17
C GLU A 3 -42.61 39.60 -10.07
N GLY A 4 -42.08 39.15 -8.94
CA GLY A 4 -42.50 39.02 -7.53
C GLY A 4 -41.86 37.69 -7.06
N SER A 5 -41.54 37.36 -5.81
CA SER A 5 -41.86 37.89 -4.50
C SER A 5 -40.81 37.38 -3.50
N TYR A 6 -40.47 38.24 -2.55
CA TYR A 6 -39.76 37.96 -1.31
C TYR A 6 -40.56 37.03 -0.36
N GLY A 7 -39.85 36.34 0.53
CA GLY A 7 -40.42 35.70 1.72
C GLY A 7 -39.35 35.51 2.80
N ARG A 8 -39.17 36.52 3.64
CA ARG A 8 -38.28 36.58 4.81
C ARG A 8 -39.11 36.23 6.05
N TRP A 9 -38.62 35.37 6.94
CA TRP A 9 -39.04 35.39 8.35
C TRP A 9 -37.89 35.01 9.29
N THR A 10 -37.91 35.69 10.43
CA THR A 10 -36.96 35.81 11.53
C THR A 10 -37.50 35.12 12.79
N ILE A 11 -36.57 34.59 13.60
CA ILE A 11 -36.47 34.63 15.08
C ILE A 11 -37.68 34.18 15.93
N SER A 12 -37.44 33.22 16.83
CA SER A 12 -37.93 33.32 18.22
C SER A 12 -37.11 32.48 19.21
N SER A 13 -36.66 33.17 20.26
CA SER A 13 -36.17 32.69 21.55
C SER A 13 -37.33 32.59 22.54
N SER A 14 -37.27 31.70 23.55
CA SER A 14 -38.00 31.88 24.81
C SER A 14 -37.34 31.12 25.96
N ASP A 15 -37.33 31.79 27.10
CA ASP A 15 -36.71 31.55 28.40
C ASP A 15 -37.48 30.61 29.36
N GLU A 16 -36.74 30.15 30.38
CA GLU A 16 -37.02 29.93 31.82
C GLU A 16 -38.38 29.43 32.37
N SER A 17 -38.33 28.46 33.29
CA SER A 17 -38.76 28.60 34.72
C SER A 17 -38.75 27.26 35.49
N GLU A 18 -38.87 27.38 36.81
CA GLU A 18 -38.32 26.59 37.92
C GLU A 18 -39.21 25.43 38.47
N ASP A 19 -38.59 24.66 39.38
CA ASP A 19 -39.15 23.97 40.57
C ASP A 19 -40.17 22.81 40.47
N GLU A 20 -39.75 21.60 40.89
CA GLU A 20 -40.01 21.04 42.23
C GLU A 20 -39.49 19.59 42.38
N LYS A 21 -38.92 19.28 43.56
CA LYS A 21 -38.57 17.93 44.05
C LYS A 21 -39.79 17.25 44.68
N PRO A 22 -39.76 15.91 44.90
CA PRO A 22 -39.34 15.44 46.23
C PRO A 22 -38.39 14.22 46.21
N LYS A 23 -37.46 14.22 47.18
CA LYS A 23 -36.75 13.04 47.73
C LYS A 23 -37.72 12.32 48.69
N LEU A 24 -37.57 11.07 49.14
CA LEU A 24 -36.44 10.43 49.83
C LEU A 24 -36.87 9.00 50.19
N ASN A 25 -35.95 8.02 50.21
CA ASN A 25 -35.72 7.17 51.39
C ASN A 25 -34.56 6.18 51.15
N LYS A 26 -33.49 6.39 51.92
CA LYS A 26 -32.56 5.36 52.39
C LYS A 26 -33.03 4.92 53.79
N PRO A 27 -32.47 3.81 54.30
CA PRO A 27 -31.72 3.99 55.54
C PRO A 27 -30.31 3.37 55.50
N SER A 28 -29.40 4.12 56.12
CA SER A 28 -28.12 3.75 56.73
C SER A 28 -28.31 2.64 57.79
N THR A 29 -27.35 1.89 58.35
CA THR A 29 -25.92 2.07 58.66
C THR A 29 -25.46 0.77 59.34
N SER A 30 -24.21 0.34 59.19
CA SER A 30 -23.31 0.09 60.32
C SER A 30 -21.91 -0.32 59.86
N SER A 31 -20.94 0.25 60.56
CA SER A 31 -19.50 0.09 60.45
C SER A 31 -19.00 -0.93 61.49
N LEU A 32 -17.95 -1.70 61.18
CA LEU A 32 -16.77 -1.93 62.05
C LEU A 32 -15.70 -2.79 61.37
N SER A 33 -14.47 -2.49 61.76
CA SER A 33 -13.15 -2.95 61.30
C SER A 33 -12.69 -4.26 61.94
N HIS A 34 -11.95 -5.11 61.20
CA HIS A 34 -10.55 -5.48 61.48
C HIS A 34 -9.99 -6.55 60.53
N ALA A 35 -8.67 -6.54 60.43
CA ALA A 35 -7.79 -7.25 59.51
C ALA A 35 -7.70 -8.76 59.72
N GLY A 36 -7.37 -9.48 58.65
CA GLY A 36 -6.93 -10.89 58.67
C GLY A 36 -6.57 -11.37 57.27
N GLN A 37 -5.31 -11.78 57.09
CA GLN A 37 -4.69 -12.26 55.86
C GLN A 37 -5.38 -13.50 55.26
N GLY A 38 -5.39 -13.62 53.93
CA GLY A 38 -5.77 -14.87 53.25
C GLY A 38 -5.85 -14.75 51.72
N THR A 39 -4.72 -14.97 51.05
CA THR A 39 -4.55 -15.46 49.66
C THR A 39 -5.58 -15.05 48.60
N ALA A 40 -5.15 -14.18 47.68
CA ALA A 40 -5.87 -13.83 46.46
C ALA A 40 -6.15 -15.07 45.59
N SER A 41 -7.42 -15.34 45.32
CA SER A 41 -7.87 -16.29 44.32
C SER A 41 -7.76 -15.66 42.93
N GLU A 42 -6.88 -16.18 42.09
CA GLU A 42 -6.82 -15.88 40.66
C GLU A 42 -8.15 -16.24 39.96
N PRO A 43 -8.62 -15.47 38.97
CA PRO A 43 -9.68 -15.93 38.08
C PRO A 43 -9.11 -17.06 37.19
N ARG A 44 -9.59 -18.28 37.41
CA ARG A 44 -9.35 -19.42 36.52
C ARG A 44 -10.00 -19.15 35.16
N PHE A 45 -9.20 -18.72 34.19
CA PHE A 45 -9.60 -18.70 32.78
C PHE A 45 -9.65 -20.13 32.23
N ASN A 46 -10.82 -20.53 31.73
CA ASN A 46 -10.99 -21.82 31.06
C ASN A 46 -10.21 -21.82 29.73
N CYS A 47 -9.16 -22.65 29.69
CA CYS A 47 -8.25 -22.82 28.58
C CYS A 47 -8.90 -23.64 27.44
N SER A 48 -8.88 -23.11 26.20
CA SER A 48 -9.49 -23.70 25.00
C SER A 48 -8.80 -25.00 24.55
N GLU A 49 -9.55 -25.90 23.89
CA GLU A 49 -9.08 -27.23 23.47
C GLU A 49 -7.89 -27.20 22.50
N ALA A 50 -7.76 -26.14 21.68
CA ALA A 50 -6.64 -25.93 20.78
C ALA A 50 -5.30 -25.80 21.53
N ARG A 51 -5.30 -25.13 22.70
CA ARG A 51 -4.11 -25.01 23.57
C ARG A 51 -3.75 -26.35 24.23
N LYS A 52 -4.74 -27.15 24.60
CA LYS A 52 -4.54 -28.50 25.15
C LYS A 52 -4.02 -29.49 24.09
N ALA A 53 -4.45 -29.33 22.83
CA ALA A 53 -3.99 -30.15 21.71
C ALA A 53 -2.53 -29.86 21.32
N ALA A 54 -2.12 -28.59 21.35
CA ALA A 54 -0.73 -28.19 21.10
C ALA A 54 0.22 -28.73 22.18
N HIS A 55 -0.19 -28.70 23.45
CA HIS A 55 0.64 -29.16 24.57
C HIS A 55 0.80 -30.71 24.61
N ARG A 56 -0.22 -31.46 24.16
CA ARG A 56 -0.11 -32.93 23.98
C ARG A 56 0.84 -33.33 22.86
N ARG A 57 0.95 -32.51 21.80
CA ARG A 57 1.88 -32.75 20.68
C ARG A 57 3.34 -32.45 21.05
N GLN A 58 3.57 -31.60 22.05
CA GLN A 58 4.90 -31.36 22.62
C GLN A 58 5.43 -32.52 23.49
N THR A 59 4.53 -33.27 24.16
CA THR A 59 4.92 -34.25 25.18
C THR A 59 5.11 -35.67 24.62
N SER A 60 4.73 -35.92 23.36
CA SER A 60 4.96 -37.21 22.68
C SER A 60 5.07 -37.03 21.16
N PRO A 61 6.28 -36.83 20.62
CA PRO A 61 6.50 -36.78 19.18
C PRO A 61 6.25 -38.15 18.55
N VAL A 62 5.35 -38.23 17.57
CA VAL A 62 5.07 -39.47 16.82
C VAL A 62 6.17 -39.67 15.78
N GLN A 63 6.91 -40.79 15.87
CA GLN A 63 7.82 -41.22 14.81
C GLN A 63 7.02 -41.88 13.67
N PHE A 64 7.20 -41.42 12.45
CA PHE A 64 6.67 -42.08 11.25
C PHE A 64 7.79 -42.75 10.46
N SER A 65 7.63 -44.06 10.23
CA SER A 65 8.49 -44.88 9.37
C SER A 65 8.05 -44.78 7.90
N SER A 66 9.04 -44.70 7.02
CA SER A 66 8.88 -44.57 5.57
C SER A 66 8.53 -45.90 4.90
N ALA A 67 7.24 -46.17 4.68
CA ALA A 67 6.78 -47.14 3.70
C ALA A 67 5.31 -46.85 3.39
N ASP A 68 5.06 -46.27 2.21
CA ASP A 68 3.85 -46.41 1.38
C ASP A 68 3.65 -45.16 0.50
N LEU A 69 4.35 -45.14 -0.64
CA LEU A 69 4.06 -44.23 -1.74
C LEU A 69 4.06 -45.01 -3.06
N ALA A 70 2.86 -45.27 -3.60
CA ALA A 70 2.67 -45.69 -4.99
C ALA A 70 1.57 -44.82 -5.63
N PRO A 71 1.79 -44.23 -6.82
CA PRO A 71 0.82 -43.33 -7.46
C PRO A 71 -0.05 -44.06 -8.51
N PRO A 72 -1.30 -43.59 -8.77
CA PRO A 72 -2.17 -44.13 -9.82
C PRO A 72 -2.01 -43.39 -11.18
N PRO A 73 -2.52 -43.95 -12.30
CA PRO A 73 -2.17 -43.51 -13.66
C PRO A 73 -3.04 -42.40 -14.25
N LYS A 74 -2.46 -41.68 -15.22
CA LYS A 74 -2.96 -40.47 -15.90
C LYS A 74 -4.01 -40.76 -16.99
N LYS A 75 -4.97 -39.85 -17.15
CA LYS A 75 -5.81 -39.69 -18.37
C LYS A 75 -5.57 -38.32 -19.01
N GLN A 76 -5.43 -38.33 -20.33
CA GLN A 76 -5.26 -37.16 -21.21
C GLN A 76 -6.57 -36.40 -21.44
N LYS A 77 -6.51 -35.06 -21.55
CA LYS A 77 -7.36 -34.31 -22.48
C LYS A 77 -6.78 -32.94 -22.85
N SER A 78 -6.94 -32.67 -24.15
CA SER A 78 -6.79 -31.47 -24.99
C SER A 78 -6.73 -30.09 -24.33
N GLY A 79 -5.77 -29.28 -24.78
CA GLY A 79 -5.65 -27.87 -24.47
C GLY A 79 -6.20 -26.95 -25.57
N SER A 80 -6.55 -25.74 -25.14
CA SER A 80 -6.70 -24.52 -25.95
C SER A 80 -5.96 -23.41 -25.21
N GLN A 81 -4.96 -22.82 -25.87
CA GLN A 81 -4.19 -21.67 -25.40
C GLN A 81 -4.99 -20.38 -25.67
N GLU A 82 -5.15 -19.54 -24.65
CA GLU A 82 -5.48 -18.12 -24.83
C GLU A 82 -4.56 -17.27 -23.95
N GLU A 83 -3.92 -16.29 -24.59
CA GLU A 83 -3.01 -15.29 -24.02
C GLU A 83 -3.76 -14.34 -23.07
N LEU A 84 -3.22 -14.16 -21.86
CA LEU A 84 -3.63 -13.08 -20.95
C LEU A 84 -2.82 -11.83 -21.29
N GLY A 85 -3.37 -10.99 -22.16
CA GLY A 85 -2.90 -9.65 -22.42
C GLY A 85 -3.15 -8.73 -21.22
N TRP A 86 -2.10 -8.12 -20.72
CA TRP A 86 -2.12 -7.15 -19.63
C TRP A 86 -2.79 -5.85 -20.10
N CYS A 87 -4.04 -5.61 -19.68
CA CYS A 87 -4.72 -4.34 -19.94
C CYS A 87 -4.25 -3.27 -18.95
N LEU A 88 -3.25 -2.47 -19.35
CA LEU A 88 -2.90 -1.22 -18.67
C LEU A 88 -3.55 -0.05 -19.40
N SER A 89 -4.57 0.53 -18.75
CA SER A 89 -5.20 1.77 -19.19
C SER A 89 -4.24 2.94 -18.98
N SER A 90 -3.39 3.21 -19.98
CA SER A 90 -2.70 4.49 -20.12
C SER A 90 -3.75 5.58 -20.34
N SER A 91 -3.70 6.62 -19.53
CA SER A 91 -4.64 7.72 -19.53
C SER A 91 -3.90 8.98 -19.93
N ASP A 92 -3.92 9.32 -21.21
CA ASP A 92 -3.58 10.64 -21.74
C ASP A 92 -4.31 10.82 -23.08
N ASP A 93 -5.44 11.52 -23.06
CA ASP A 93 -6.00 12.20 -24.23
C ASP A 93 -6.66 13.50 -23.74
N GLU A 94 -5.89 14.59 -23.75
CA GLU A 94 -6.45 15.95 -23.72
C GLU A 94 -6.56 16.45 -25.17
N LEU A 95 -7.74 16.31 -25.77
CA LEU A 95 -8.07 17.00 -27.02
C LEU A 95 -8.71 18.35 -26.69
N GLN A 96 -8.10 19.43 -27.18
CA GLN A 96 -8.73 20.75 -27.25
C GLN A 96 -9.66 20.85 -28.49
N PRO A 97 -10.73 21.67 -28.43
CA PRO A 97 -11.69 21.78 -29.53
C PRO A 97 -11.20 22.80 -30.57
N GLU A 98 -10.84 22.33 -31.77
CA GLU A 98 -10.74 23.20 -32.93
C GLU A 98 -12.10 23.35 -33.61
N THR A 99 -12.55 24.60 -33.70
CA THR A 99 -13.62 25.01 -34.61
C THR A 99 -12.99 25.85 -35.69
N GLN A 100 -13.00 25.41 -36.96
CA GLN A 100 -13.58 26.16 -38.08
C GLN A 100 -13.36 25.46 -39.44
N LYS A 101 -14.44 25.50 -40.22
CA LYS A 101 -14.65 24.97 -41.57
C LYS A 101 -13.84 25.69 -42.64
N LYS A 102 -13.47 24.96 -43.70
CA LYS A 102 -13.53 25.23 -45.16
C LYS A 102 -12.54 24.25 -45.85
N GLN A 103 -12.74 23.65 -47.01
CA GLN A 103 -13.76 23.70 -48.07
C GLN A 103 -13.50 22.43 -48.92
N ALA A 104 -14.53 21.88 -49.52
CA ALA A 104 -14.43 20.74 -50.43
C ALA A 104 -13.96 21.19 -51.82
N GLU A 105 -13.15 20.37 -52.49
CA GLU A 105 -13.09 20.31 -53.96
C GLU A 105 -12.73 18.89 -54.43
N ASN A 106 -13.59 18.37 -55.31
CA ASN A 106 -13.46 17.10 -56.02
C ASN A 106 -12.43 17.21 -57.15
N VAL A 107 -11.63 16.17 -57.43
CA VAL A 107 -11.25 15.77 -58.81
C VAL A 107 -11.01 14.26 -58.89
N GLU A 108 -11.38 13.74 -60.06
CA GLU A 108 -11.62 12.37 -60.54
C GLU A 108 -10.43 11.38 -60.62
N VAL A 109 -10.89 10.13 -60.75
CA VAL A 109 -10.28 8.86 -61.13
C VAL A 109 -9.44 8.92 -62.42
N LYS A 110 -8.37 8.12 -62.48
CA LYS A 110 -7.95 7.41 -63.70
C LYS A 110 -7.24 6.09 -63.40
N GLU A 111 -7.82 5.00 -63.91
CA GLU A 111 -7.22 3.68 -64.09
C GLU A 111 -6.29 3.64 -65.32
N GLU A 112 -5.28 2.76 -65.28
CA GLU A 112 -4.77 1.90 -66.38
C GLU A 112 -3.83 0.86 -65.71
N LYS A 113 -4.11 -0.47 -65.71
CA LYS A 113 -3.83 -1.51 -66.73
C LYS A 113 -2.36 -1.50 -67.22
N ASP A 114 -1.60 -2.59 -67.35
CA ASP A 114 -1.77 -4.03 -67.22
C ASP A 114 -0.37 -4.68 -67.47
N LEU A 115 -0.26 -6.01 -67.33
CA LEU A 115 0.74 -6.93 -67.95
C LEU A 115 2.03 -7.38 -67.20
N SER A 116 1.91 -8.64 -66.75
CA SER A 116 2.67 -9.82 -67.21
C SER A 116 3.74 -10.44 -66.29
N SER A 117 3.50 -11.71 -65.99
CA SER A 117 4.43 -12.72 -65.48
C SER A 117 5.00 -13.55 -66.63
N PRO A 118 6.06 -14.33 -66.39
CA PRO A 118 5.88 -15.77 -66.57
C PRO A 118 6.52 -16.67 -65.49
N LYS A 119 5.76 -17.73 -65.23
CA LYS A 119 6.05 -19.13 -64.83
C LYS A 119 7.36 -19.73 -65.44
N ASP A 120 8.00 -20.83 -65.00
CA ASP A 120 7.62 -22.09 -64.32
C ASP A 120 8.92 -22.79 -63.82
N GLY A 121 8.81 -23.81 -62.93
CA GLY A 121 9.81 -24.90 -62.89
C GLY A 121 10.05 -25.56 -61.53
N ALA A 122 9.39 -26.69 -61.28
CA ALA A 122 9.45 -27.50 -60.05
C ALA A 122 10.63 -28.50 -59.98
N ALA A 123 11.04 -28.89 -58.77
CA ALA A 123 11.41 -30.28 -58.42
C ALA A 123 11.64 -30.48 -56.90
N GLN A 124 10.99 -31.51 -56.34
CA GLN A 124 11.21 -32.06 -55.00
C GLN A 124 12.57 -32.78 -54.90
N ARG A 125 13.19 -32.76 -53.71
CA ARG A 125 13.83 -33.96 -53.11
C ARG A 125 14.08 -33.80 -51.61
N THR A 126 13.77 -34.88 -50.92
CA THR A 126 13.86 -35.20 -49.49
C THR A 126 15.28 -35.27 -48.96
N GLY A 127 15.50 -34.84 -47.71
CA GLY A 127 16.73 -35.07 -46.96
C GLY A 127 16.57 -34.81 -45.46
N ASN A 128 16.38 -35.88 -44.70
CA ASN A 128 16.43 -35.93 -43.24
C ASN A 128 17.76 -35.38 -42.69
N HIS A 129 17.72 -34.41 -41.77
CA HIS A 129 18.72 -34.28 -40.70
C HIS A 129 18.06 -33.66 -39.46
N GLY A 130 18.13 -34.41 -38.35
CA GLY A 130 17.51 -34.06 -37.08
C GLY A 130 18.20 -32.89 -36.37
N LEU A 131 17.38 -32.06 -35.72
CA LEU A 131 17.81 -31.04 -34.77
C LEU A 131 17.61 -31.56 -33.33
N PRO A 132 18.53 -31.23 -32.41
CA PRO A 132 18.57 -31.78 -31.06
C PRO A 132 17.49 -31.18 -30.15
N ALA A 133 17.03 -32.01 -29.22
CA ALA A 133 16.00 -31.73 -28.24
C ALA A 133 16.32 -30.49 -27.39
N SER A 134 15.47 -29.47 -27.45
CA SER A 134 15.43 -28.42 -26.43
C SER A 134 14.70 -28.95 -25.19
N HIS A 135 15.37 -28.80 -24.06
CA HIS A 135 14.89 -29.22 -22.75
C HIS A 135 13.59 -28.51 -22.38
N ARG A 136 12.49 -29.27 -22.38
CA ARG A 136 11.19 -28.85 -21.89
C ARG A 136 11.29 -28.71 -20.36
N HIS A 137 11.36 -27.46 -19.89
CA HIS A 137 11.27 -27.13 -18.47
C HIS A 137 10.05 -27.82 -17.86
N LYS A 138 10.31 -28.70 -16.87
CA LYS A 138 9.28 -29.24 -16.01
C LYS A 138 8.71 -28.11 -15.17
N ARG A 139 7.39 -28.09 -15.09
CA ARG A 139 6.56 -27.32 -14.19
C ARG A 139 7.09 -27.49 -12.76
N GLU A 140 7.73 -26.47 -12.22
CA GLU A 140 8.02 -26.37 -10.80
C GLU A 140 6.67 -26.19 -10.10
N GLU A 141 6.21 -27.27 -9.47
CA GLU A 141 5.29 -27.14 -8.35
C GLU A 141 6.11 -26.49 -7.24
N ASP A 142 5.77 -25.25 -6.87
CA ASP A 142 6.41 -24.52 -5.77
C ASP A 142 6.28 -25.32 -4.47
N GLU A 143 7.27 -26.17 -4.21
CA GLU A 143 7.51 -26.76 -2.90
C GLU A 143 7.74 -25.60 -1.94
N TYR A 144 6.78 -25.43 -1.04
CA TYR A 144 6.82 -24.46 0.02
C TYR A 144 7.93 -24.87 1.00
N GLU A 145 9.13 -24.30 0.84
CA GLU A 145 10.06 -24.14 1.95
C GLU A 145 9.44 -23.14 2.93
N THR A 146 8.49 -23.61 3.75
CA THR A 146 8.45 -23.16 5.14
C THR A 146 9.81 -23.48 5.72
N SER A 147 10.62 -22.45 5.99
CA SER A 147 11.53 -22.54 7.12
C SER A 147 10.65 -22.95 8.30
N GLY A 148 10.83 -24.17 8.78
CA GLY A 148 10.01 -24.69 9.87
C GLY A 148 10.29 -23.90 11.13
N GLU A 149 9.49 -22.89 11.44
CA GLU A 149 9.54 -22.18 12.72
C GLU A 149 8.26 -21.32 12.90
N GLY A 150 7.15 -21.97 13.25
CA GLY A 150 6.00 -21.27 13.83
C GLY A 150 6.34 -20.55 15.15
N GLN A 151 7.52 -20.83 15.72
CA GLN A 151 8.09 -20.18 16.91
C GLN A 151 8.62 -18.76 16.59
N ASP A 152 9.20 -18.54 15.40
CA ASP A 152 9.78 -17.24 14.99
C ASP A 152 8.73 -16.14 14.81
N ILE A 153 7.53 -16.50 14.32
CA ILE A 153 6.43 -15.54 14.08
C ILE A 153 5.93 -14.91 15.39
N TRP A 154 5.89 -15.68 16.50
CA TRP A 154 5.46 -15.18 17.81
C TRP A 154 6.53 -14.31 18.47
N ASP A 155 7.80 -14.69 18.36
CA ASP A 155 8.91 -13.88 18.87
C ASP A 155 9.02 -12.52 18.12
N MET A 156 8.57 -12.47 16.85
CA MET A 156 8.43 -11.22 16.08
C MET A 156 7.32 -10.30 16.60
N LEU A 157 6.16 -10.86 16.96
CA LEU A 157 4.98 -10.09 17.39
C LEU A 157 5.12 -9.54 18.82
N ASP A 158 5.77 -10.28 19.73
CA ASP A 158 5.73 -9.92 21.15
C ASP A 158 6.85 -8.96 21.60
N LYS A 159 8.07 -8.97 21.01
CA LYS A 159 9.22 -8.23 21.61
C LYS A 159 10.31 -7.69 20.66
N GLY A 160 10.26 -7.93 19.34
CA GLY A 160 11.40 -7.66 18.45
C GLY A 160 11.39 -6.36 17.63
N ASN A 161 10.21 -5.78 17.38
CA ASN A 161 10.04 -4.62 16.49
C ASN A 161 8.94 -3.67 17.02
N PRO A 162 9.28 -2.62 17.79
CA PRO A 162 8.27 -1.74 18.40
C PRO A 162 7.46 -0.93 17.36
N PHE A 163 7.98 -0.81 16.14
CA PHE A 163 7.32 -0.08 15.04
C PHE A 163 6.36 -0.95 14.24
N GLN A 164 6.45 -2.29 14.36
CA GLN A 164 5.66 -3.24 13.58
C GLN A 164 5.68 -2.94 12.05
N PHE A 165 6.82 -2.42 11.57
CA PHE A 165 7.10 -2.19 10.15
C PHE A 165 7.94 -3.35 9.61
N TYR A 166 7.44 -4.01 8.58
CA TYR A 166 8.01 -5.21 7.98
C TYR A 166 8.19 -5.04 6.48
N LEU A 167 9.05 -5.88 5.90
CA LEU A 167 9.18 -6.03 4.45
C LEU A 167 8.58 -7.36 4.01
N THR A 168 8.18 -7.44 2.74
CA THR A 168 7.77 -8.73 2.17
C THR A 168 8.93 -9.69 2.01
N ARG A 169 8.62 -10.99 2.05
CA ARG A 169 9.57 -12.03 1.65
C ARG A 169 9.96 -11.83 0.17
N VAL A 170 11.23 -12.05 -0.14
CA VAL A 170 11.77 -11.95 -1.51
C VAL A 170 12.40 -13.29 -1.89
N SER A 171 12.00 -13.85 -3.02
CA SER A 171 12.53 -15.10 -3.55
C SER A 171 13.88 -14.87 -4.24
N GLY A 172 14.84 -15.77 -4.04
CA GLY A 172 16.17 -15.69 -4.69
C GLY A 172 17.22 -14.85 -3.93
N ILE A 173 16.93 -14.33 -2.73
CA ILE A 173 17.93 -13.70 -1.85
C ILE A 173 18.30 -14.60 -0.67
N LYS A 174 19.44 -14.32 -0.03
CA LYS A 174 19.93 -15.14 1.11
C LYS A 174 18.89 -15.17 2.25
N PRO A 175 18.63 -16.32 2.90
CA PRO A 175 17.61 -16.45 3.95
C PRO A 175 17.68 -15.43 5.09
N LYS A 176 18.89 -14.99 5.45
CA LYS A 176 19.11 -13.94 6.47
C LYS A 176 18.41 -12.59 6.17
N TYR A 177 18.02 -12.33 4.92
CA TYR A 177 17.29 -11.14 4.51
C TYR A 177 15.76 -11.35 4.47
N ASN A 178 15.32 -12.57 4.77
CA ASN A 178 13.91 -12.98 4.90
C ASN A 178 13.54 -13.39 6.34
N CYS A 179 14.50 -13.50 7.28
CA CYS A 179 14.26 -14.02 8.63
C CYS A 179 13.21 -13.26 9.46
N LYS A 180 12.89 -12.02 9.10
CA LYS A 180 11.82 -11.22 9.71
C LYS A 180 10.94 -10.53 8.67
N ALA A 181 10.93 -11.07 7.46
CA ALA A 181 10.07 -10.62 6.39
C ALA A 181 8.75 -11.41 6.45
N LEU A 182 7.66 -10.82 5.96
CA LEU A 182 6.35 -11.45 5.97
C LEU A 182 5.89 -11.77 4.55
N HIS A 183 5.41 -12.98 4.33
CA HIS A 183 4.59 -13.31 3.17
C HIS A 183 3.10 -13.13 3.52
N ILE A 184 2.24 -12.97 2.52
CA ILE A 184 0.78 -12.83 2.74
C ILE A 184 0.19 -14.03 3.50
N LYS A 185 0.72 -15.23 3.27
CA LYS A 185 0.33 -16.45 4.00
C LYS A 185 0.63 -16.35 5.51
N ASP A 186 1.69 -15.64 5.89
CA ASP A 186 2.06 -15.47 7.30
C ASP A 186 1.06 -14.53 7.97
N ILE A 187 0.67 -13.44 7.29
CA ILE A 187 -0.34 -12.47 7.76
C ILE A 187 -1.71 -13.13 7.95
N LEU A 188 -2.11 -14.01 7.02
CA LEU A 188 -3.39 -14.71 7.05
C LEU A 188 -3.36 -16.02 7.85
N SER A 189 -2.23 -16.33 8.48
CA SER A 189 -2.02 -17.56 9.25
C SER A 189 -2.98 -17.63 10.45
N PRO A 190 -3.43 -18.83 10.86
CA PRO A 190 -4.19 -19.00 12.11
C PRO A 190 -3.42 -18.54 13.35
N LEU A 191 -2.10 -18.37 13.26
CA LEU A 191 -1.28 -17.78 14.32
C LEU A 191 -1.63 -16.31 14.57
N PHE A 192 -2.13 -15.57 13.58
CA PHE A 192 -2.49 -14.15 13.75
C PHE A 192 -3.87 -13.94 14.36
N GLY A 193 -4.71 -14.98 14.37
CA GLY A 193 -6.06 -15.02 14.91
C GLY A 193 -6.96 -16.00 14.16
N THR A 194 -8.08 -16.37 14.76
CA THR A 194 -9.09 -17.26 14.17
C THR A 194 -10.04 -16.46 13.28
N LEU A 195 -9.83 -16.49 11.96
CA LEU A 195 -10.51 -15.57 11.04
C LEU A 195 -12.03 -15.80 10.96
N VAL A 196 -12.78 -14.71 11.14
CA VAL A 196 -14.24 -14.64 10.98
C VAL A 196 -14.61 -14.03 9.64
N SER A 197 -14.01 -12.89 9.27
CA SER A 197 -14.28 -12.14 8.03
C SER A 197 -13.07 -11.28 7.66
N SER A 198 -12.94 -10.91 6.39
CA SER A 198 -11.89 -9.99 5.94
C SER A 198 -12.35 -9.02 4.86
N ALA A 199 -11.76 -7.82 4.82
CA ALA A 199 -11.85 -6.89 3.71
C ALA A 199 -10.47 -6.59 3.14
N GLN A 200 -10.37 -6.60 1.82
CA GLN A 200 -9.16 -6.45 1.04
C GLN A 200 -9.31 -5.24 0.13
N PHE A 201 -8.70 -4.12 0.52
CA PHE A 201 -8.64 -2.90 -0.28
C PHE A 201 -7.41 -3.00 -1.18
N ASN A 202 -7.59 -2.91 -2.49
CA ASN A 202 -6.46 -2.95 -3.41
C ASN A 202 -6.76 -2.29 -4.77
N TYR A 203 -5.71 -2.14 -5.58
CA TYR A 203 -5.78 -1.72 -6.98
C TYR A 203 -5.96 -2.93 -7.90
N CYS A 204 -5.13 -3.96 -7.76
CA CYS A 204 -5.13 -5.14 -8.62
C CYS A 204 -5.29 -6.44 -7.82
N PHE A 205 -6.07 -7.36 -8.37
CA PHE A 205 -6.41 -8.65 -7.76
C PHE A 205 -6.27 -9.79 -8.77
N ASP A 206 -5.60 -10.86 -8.36
CA ASP A 206 -5.84 -12.21 -8.85
C ASP A 206 -6.63 -12.94 -7.75
N VAL A 207 -7.94 -13.12 -7.96
CA VAL A 207 -8.82 -13.67 -6.92
C VAL A 207 -8.49 -15.15 -6.66
N VAL A 208 -8.08 -15.89 -7.68
CA VAL A 208 -7.74 -17.32 -7.55
C VAL A 208 -6.45 -17.48 -6.74
N TRP A 209 -5.44 -16.67 -7.02
CA TRP A 209 -4.22 -16.62 -6.24
C TRP A 209 -4.51 -16.18 -4.80
N LEU A 210 -5.30 -15.11 -4.60
CA LEU A 210 -5.62 -14.56 -3.30
C LEU A 210 -6.28 -15.60 -2.38
N VAL A 211 -7.32 -16.29 -2.85
CA VAL A 211 -8.02 -17.31 -2.06
C VAL A 211 -7.06 -18.43 -1.64
N LYS A 212 -6.07 -18.78 -2.46
CA LYS A 212 -5.07 -19.80 -2.10
C LYS A 212 -4.11 -19.34 -0.99
N GLN A 213 -3.98 -18.04 -0.74
CA GLN A 213 -3.16 -17.50 0.33
C GLN A 213 -3.82 -17.65 1.71
N TYR A 214 -5.16 -17.69 1.76
CA TYR A 214 -5.86 -18.03 2.99
C TYR A 214 -5.63 -19.51 3.36
N PRO A 215 -5.44 -19.82 4.66
CA PRO A 215 -5.45 -21.19 5.16
C PRO A 215 -6.72 -21.94 4.75
N PRO A 216 -6.66 -23.25 4.44
CA PRO A 216 -7.81 -24.02 3.98
C PRO A 216 -9.10 -23.83 4.81
N GLU A 217 -8.97 -23.75 6.13
CA GLU A 217 -10.04 -23.53 7.12
C GLU A 217 -10.68 -22.13 7.04
N PHE A 218 -9.99 -21.14 6.46
CA PHE A 218 -10.46 -19.77 6.33
C PHE A 218 -10.94 -19.42 4.92
N ARG A 219 -10.67 -20.25 3.90
CA ARG A 219 -10.98 -19.96 2.48
C ARG A 219 -12.46 -19.70 2.17
N LYS A 220 -13.38 -20.18 3.01
CA LYS A 220 -14.83 -19.99 2.87
C LYS A 220 -15.39 -18.87 3.76
N LYS A 221 -14.56 -18.21 4.58
CA LYS A 221 -14.99 -17.06 5.37
C LYS A 221 -15.31 -15.88 4.44
N PRO A 222 -16.21 -14.96 4.81
CA PRO A 222 -16.52 -13.80 3.96
C PRO A 222 -15.27 -12.97 3.64
N ILE A 223 -15.12 -12.61 2.37
CA ILE A 223 -14.05 -11.74 1.86
C ILE A 223 -14.70 -10.60 1.07
N LEU A 224 -14.46 -9.36 1.48
CA LEU A 224 -14.88 -8.17 0.73
C LEU A 224 -13.70 -7.63 -0.09
N LEU A 225 -13.81 -7.56 -1.41
CA LEU A 225 -12.82 -6.91 -2.28
C LEU A 225 -13.24 -5.46 -2.54
N VAL A 226 -12.43 -4.50 -2.11
CA VAL A 226 -12.67 -3.06 -2.35
C VAL A 226 -11.74 -2.59 -3.47
N HIS A 227 -12.33 -2.16 -4.60
CA HIS A 227 -11.61 -1.90 -5.84
C HIS A 227 -12.10 -0.63 -6.56
N GLY A 228 -11.30 -0.11 -7.49
CA GLY A 228 -11.63 1.08 -8.29
C GLY A 228 -12.08 0.80 -9.72
N ASP A 229 -12.04 -0.46 -10.16
CA ASP A 229 -12.28 -0.82 -11.56
C ASP A 229 -13.65 -0.36 -12.09
N LYS A 230 -13.68 -0.03 -13.37
CA LYS A 230 -14.88 0.37 -14.12
C LYS A 230 -14.99 -0.47 -15.40
N ARG A 231 -16.20 -0.50 -15.97
CA ARG A 231 -16.48 -1.07 -17.30
C ARG A 231 -15.93 -2.51 -17.45
N GLU A 232 -15.11 -2.78 -18.46
CA GLU A 232 -14.59 -4.11 -18.79
C GLU A 232 -13.69 -4.67 -17.69
N ALA A 233 -12.84 -3.83 -17.07
CA ALA A 233 -12.01 -4.25 -15.94
C ALA A 233 -12.85 -4.70 -14.74
N LYS A 234 -13.95 -3.98 -14.46
CA LYS A 234 -14.93 -4.40 -13.44
C LYS A 234 -15.57 -5.73 -13.82
N ALA A 235 -16.02 -5.90 -15.06
CA ALA A 235 -16.63 -7.15 -15.50
C ALA A 235 -15.67 -8.34 -15.35
N HIS A 236 -14.39 -8.14 -15.65
CA HIS A 236 -13.35 -9.15 -15.47
C HIS A 236 -13.15 -9.53 -14.00
N LEU A 237 -13.04 -8.55 -13.09
CA LEU A 237 -12.93 -8.83 -11.66
C LEU A 237 -14.16 -9.57 -11.10
N HIS A 238 -15.37 -9.18 -11.52
CA HIS A 238 -16.59 -9.90 -11.18
C HIS A 238 -16.57 -11.35 -11.69
N ALA A 239 -16.05 -11.60 -12.90
CA ALA A 239 -15.91 -12.94 -13.43
C ALA A 239 -14.90 -13.79 -12.65
N GLN A 240 -13.77 -13.22 -12.21
CA GLN A 240 -12.81 -13.90 -11.35
C GLN A 240 -13.38 -14.27 -9.97
N ALA A 241 -14.22 -13.40 -9.40
CA ALA A 241 -14.82 -13.62 -8.08
C ALA A 241 -16.02 -14.59 -8.10
N LYS A 242 -16.73 -14.70 -9.23
CA LYS A 242 -17.95 -15.51 -9.39
C LYS A 242 -17.85 -16.97 -8.88
N PRO A 243 -16.73 -17.70 -9.02
CA PRO A 243 -16.61 -19.06 -8.50
C PRO A 243 -16.58 -19.16 -6.95
N TYR A 244 -16.47 -18.04 -6.24
CA TYR A 244 -16.33 -17.99 -4.79
C TYR A 244 -17.54 -17.27 -4.17
N GLU A 245 -18.54 -18.03 -3.72
CA GLU A 245 -19.79 -17.49 -3.16
C GLU A 245 -19.59 -16.60 -1.92
N ASN A 246 -18.48 -16.79 -1.20
CA ASN A 246 -18.09 -16.00 -0.03
C ASN A 246 -17.34 -14.70 -0.36
N VAL A 247 -17.12 -14.39 -1.64
CA VAL A 247 -16.41 -13.19 -2.09
C VAL A 247 -17.41 -12.14 -2.58
N SER A 248 -17.45 -11.01 -1.87
CA SER A 248 -18.25 -9.84 -2.21
C SER A 248 -17.36 -8.72 -2.76
N LEU A 249 -17.92 -7.82 -3.56
CA LEU A 249 -17.19 -6.70 -4.16
C LEU A 249 -17.79 -5.35 -3.75
N CYS A 250 -16.93 -4.38 -3.46
CA CYS A 250 -17.29 -2.99 -3.21
C CYS A 250 -16.51 -2.07 -4.16
N GLN A 251 -17.21 -1.46 -5.10
CA GLN A 251 -16.62 -0.52 -6.04
C GLN A 251 -16.51 0.87 -5.40
N ALA A 252 -15.29 1.36 -5.20
CA ALA A 252 -15.01 2.72 -4.74
C ALA A 252 -15.37 3.75 -5.84
N LYS A 253 -16.00 4.86 -5.45
CA LYS A 253 -16.43 5.90 -6.39
C LYS A 253 -15.25 6.78 -6.82
N LEU A 254 -14.98 6.83 -8.11
CA LEU A 254 -13.91 7.65 -8.70
C LEU A 254 -14.52 8.69 -9.63
N ASP A 255 -15.24 9.66 -9.06
CA ASP A 255 -16.03 10.62 -9.82
C ASP A 255 -15.18 11.74 -10.47
N ILE A 256 -13.94 11.90 -9.98
CA ILE A 256 -12.96 12.80 -10.60
C ILE A 256 -12.14 11.99 -11.61
N ALA A 257 -12.05 12.50 -12.84
CA ALA A 257 -11.30 11.86 -13.92
C ALA A 257 -9.84 11.58 -13.51
N PHE A 258 -9.30 10.47 -14.02
CA PHE A 258 -7.92 10.03 -13.79
C PHE A 258 -7.61 9.72 -12.31
N GLY A 259 -8.64 9.48 -11.51
CA GLY A 259 -8.53 8.93 -10.16
C GLY A 259 -8.30 7.42 -10.17
N THR A 260 -7.60 6.92 -9.16
CA THR A 260 -7.35 5.48 -8.94
C THR A 260 -7.71 5.09 -7.50
N HIS A 261 -8.23 3.88 -7.29
CA HIS A 261 -8.28 3.29 -5.95
C HIS A 261 -6.96 2.56 -5.69
N HIS A 262 -6.04 3.21 -4.97
CA HIS A 262 -4.66 2.75 -4.86
C HIS A 262 -4.27 2.29 -3.45
N THR A 263 -5.14 2.53 -2.47
CA THR A 263 -5.08 1.98 -1.11
C THR A 263 -4.91 0.47 -1.09
N LYS A 264 -4.06 0.03 -0.17
CA LYS A 264 -3.69 -1.37 0.05
C LYS A 264 -3.79 -1.66 1.54
N MET A 265 -4.91 -2.24 1.94
CA MET A 265 -5.26 -2.44 3.33
C MET A 265 -6.03 -3.74 3.52
N MET A 266 -5.73 -4.46 4.60
CA MET A 266 -6.51 -5.59 5.08
C MET A 266 -7.20 -5.21 6.38
N LEU A 267 -8.51 -5.44 6.46
CA LEU A 267 -9.24 -5.50 7.73
C LEU A 267 -9.51 -6.97 8.02
N LEU A 268 -9.00 -7.46 9.16
CA LEU A 268 -9.04 -8.87 9.51
C LEU A 268 -9.77 -9.02 10.84
N LEU A 269 -11.03 -9.46 10.78
CA LEU A 269 -11.83 -9.74 11.95
C LEU A 269 -11.61 -11.19 12.38
N TYR A 270 -11.23 -11.36 13.63
CA TYR A 270 -11.01 -12.65 14.27
C TYR A 270 -12.00 -12.87 15.42
N GLU A 271 -12.07 -14.10 15.93
CA GLU A 271 -12.79 -14.39 17.17
C GLU A 271 -12.17 -13.64 18.36
N GLU A 272 -10.86 -13.43 18.34
CA GLU A 272 -10.09 -12.81 19.41
C GLU A 272 -10.07 -11.27 19.35
N GLY A 273 -10.42 -10.68 18.20
CA GLY A 273 -10.38 -9.23 18.01
C GLY A 273 -10.24 -8.82 16.54
N LEU A 274 -9.76 -7.60 16.31
CA LEU A 274 -9.60 -7.00 14.99
C LEU A 274 -8.13 -6.67 14.72
N ARG A 275 -7.67 -6.83 13.48
CA ARG A 275 -6.37 -6.32 13.02
C ARG A 275 -6.52 -5.52 11.74
N VAL A 276 -5.73 -4.46 11.65
CA VAL A 276 -5.57 -3.62 10.46
C VAL A 276 -4.16 -3.81 9.92
N VAL A 277 -4.05 -4.07 8.62
CA VAL A 277 -2.75 -4.16 7.93
C VAL A 277 -2.76 -3.13 6.82
N ILE A 278 -1.81 -2.19 6.82
CA ILE A 278 -1.64 -1.22 5.73
C ILE A 278 -0.31 -1.54 5.05
N HIS A 279 -0.35 -1.80 3.74
CA HIS A 279 0.81 -2.32 3.01
C HIS A 279 0.92 -1.71 1.60
N THR A 280 1.92 -2.13 0.82
CA THR A 280 2.18 -1.56 -0.53
C THR A 280 2.00 -2.54 -1.69
N SER A 281 1.76 -3.83 -1.40
CA SER A 281 1.57 -4.87 -2.42
C SER A 281 0.16 -4.93 -3.01
N ASN A 282 0.06 -5.14 -4.32
CA ASN A 282 -1.14 -5.66 -4.96
C ASN A 282 -1.41 -7.12 -4.55
N LEU A 283 -2.63 -7.62 -4.76
CA LEU A 283 -3.00 -9.00 -4.43
C LEU A 283 -2.84 -9.92 -5.64
N ILE A 284 -1.60 -9.97 -6.15
CA ILE A 284 -1.12 -10.83 -7.24
C ILE A 284 0.21 -11.45 -6.83
N HIS A 285 0.61 -12.56 -7.45
CA HIS A 285 1.83 -13.28 -7.09
C HIS A 285 3.09 -12.40 -7.20
N GLU A 286 3.23 -11.67 -8.30
CA GLU A 286 4.42 -10.90 -8.68
C GLU A 286 4.79 -9.86 -7.60
N ASP A 287 3.78 -9.23 -7.00
CA ASP A 287 3.96 -8.20 -5.98
C ASP A 287 4.47 -8.75 -4.64
N TRP A 288 4.39 -10.06 -4.41
CA TRP A 288 4.89 -10.77 -3.21
C TRP A 288 6.07 -11.70 -3.51
N HIS A 289 6.55 -11.72 -4.74
CA HIS A 289 7.59 -12.64 -5.19
C HIS A 289 9.00 -12.05 -5.05
N GLN A 290 9.32 -11.01 -5.82
CA GLN A 290 10.68 -10.48 -5.96
C GLN A 290 10.81 -8.95 -5.79
N LYS A 291 9.77 -8.30 -5.26
CA LYS A 291 9.73 -6.85 -5.03
C LYS A 291 10.00 -6.47 -3.59
N THR A 292 10.52 -5.26 -3.39
CA THR A 292 10.57 -4.63 -2.07
C THR A 292 9.23 -3.95 -1.78
N GLN A 293 8.48 -4.49 -0.81
CA GLN A 293 7.21 -3.94 -0.33
C GLN A 293 7.26 -3.68 1.17
N GLY A 294 6.46 -2.74 1.64
CA GLY A 294 6.32 -2.41 3.06
C GLY A 294 4.99 -2.87 3.63
N ILE A 295 5.00 -3.27 4.90
CA ILE A 295 3.83 -3.68 5.67
C ILE A 295 3.90 -3.00 7.03
N TRP A 296 2.84 -2.30 7.42
CA TRP A 296 2.57 -1.99 8.81
C TRP A 296 1.48 -2.93 9.33
N LEU A 297 1.76 -3.55 10.48
CA LEU A 297 0.85 -4.47 11.14
C LEU A 297 0.36 -3.86 12.45
N SER A 298 -0.94 -3.71 12.60
CA SER A 298 -1.49 -3.24 13.87
C SER A 298 -1.32 -4.26 15.00
N PRO A 299 -1.40 -3.84 16.27
CA PRO A 299 -1.71 -4.73 17.37
C PRO A 299 -3.01 -5.52 17.11
N LEU A 300 -3.24 -6.57 17.91
CA LEU A 300 -4.55 -7.21 17.97
C LEU A 300 -5.47 -6.33 18.83
N TYR A 301 -6.48 -5.73 18.22
CA TYR A 301 -7.43 -4.88 18.90
C TYR A 301 -8.53 -5.71 19.55
N PRO A 302 -8.67 -5.70 20.89
CA PRO A 302 -9.71 -6.47 21.56
C PRO A 302 -11.09 -5.82 21.35
N ARG A 303 -12.15 -6.62 21.46
CA ARG A 303 -13.52 -6.09 21.48
C ARG A 303 -13.79 -5.34 22.78
N ILE A 304 -14.47 -4.21 22.70
CA ILE A 304 -14.91 -3.43 23.87
C ILE A 304 -16.07 -4.19 24.53
N GLY A 305 -15.97 -4.43 25.84
CA GLY A 305 -17.03 -5.11 26.59
C GLY A 305 -18.31 -4.27 26.67
N GLN A 306 -19.48 -4.93 26.65
CA GLN A 306 -20.80 -4.28 26.67
C GLN A 306 -21.04 -3.36 27.90
N GLN A 307 -20.26 -3.50 28.96
CA GLN A 307 -20.38 -2.71 30.19
C GLN A 307 -19.36 -1.56 30.30
N THR A 308 -18.45 -1.42 29.32
CA THR A 308 -17.39 -0.41 29.36
C THR A 308 -17.65 0.69 28.35
N HIS A 309 -18.03 1.88 28.82
CA HIS A 309 -18.07 3.10 28.00
C HIS A 309 -16.66 3.67 27.79
N ARG A 310 -15.82 2.97 27.03
CA ARG A 310 -14.51 3.49 26.58
C ARG A 310 -14.62 3.88 25.10
N SER A 311 -13.95 4.96 24.70
CA SER A 311 -13.87 5.34 23.28
C SER A 311 -13.13 4.29 22.43
N GLY A 312 -12.15 3.61 23.05
CA GLY A 312 -11.20 2.76 22.35
C GLY A 312 -10.32 3.53 21.38
N GLU A 313 -10.11 4.82 21.65
CA GLU A 313 -9.32 5.73 20.81
C GLU A 313 -7.87 5.80 21.29
N SER A 314 -6.96 5.94 20.34
CA SER A 314 -5.52 6.11 20.54
C SER A 314 -5.13 7.58 20.71
N THR A 315 -3.94 7.83 21.26
CA THR A 315 -3.37 9.19 21.33
C THR A 315 -3.15 9.81 19.94
N THR A 316 -3.08 8.97 18.90
CA THR A 316 -2.88 9.36 17.50
C THR A 316 -4.17 9.59 16.72
N HIS A 317 -5.34 9.45 17.36
CA HIS A 317 -6.67 9.55 16.73
C HIS A 317 -6.92 8.54 15.59
N PHE A 318 -6.14 7.45 15.56
CA PHE A 318 -6.20 6.46 14.48
C PHE A 318 -7.59 5.86 14.26
N LYS A 319 -8.36 5.59 15.33
CA LYS A 319 -9.70 4.97 15.20
C LYS A 319 -10.66 5.91 14.49
N ALA A 320 -10.76 7.15 14.95
CA ALA A 320 -11.60 8.19 14.33
C ALA A 320 -11.17 8.48 12.89
N ASP A 321 -9.86 8.55 12.62
CA ASP A 321 -9.33 8.82 11.29
C ASP A 321 -9.60 7.65 10.32
N LEU A 322 -9.47 6.41 10.77
CA LEU A 322 -9.81 5.22 9.97
C LEU A 322 -11.32 5.17 9.66
N ILE A 323 -12.17 5.46 10.65
CA ILE A 323 -13.62 5.56 10.44
C ILE A 323 -13.95 6.68 9.44
N SER A 324 -13.30 7.85 9.56
CA SER A 324 -13.46 8.97 8.63
C SER A 324 -13.07 8.59 7.20
N TYR A 325 -11.95 7.87 7.06
CA TYR A 325 -11.48 7.34 5.78
C TYR A 325 -12.50 6.38 5.13
N LEU A 326 -13.03 5.43 5.89
CA LEU A 326 -14.04 4.49 5.38
C LEU A 326 -15.36 5.17 5.05
N LYS A 327 -15.80 6.15 5.85
CA LYS A 327 -17.02 6.93 5.59
C LYS A 327 -16.96 7.68 4.26
N ALA A 328 -15.78 8.11 3.82
CA ALA A 328 -15.60 8.83 2.56
C ALA A 328 -15.93 7.99 1.31
N TYR A 329 -15.98 6.67 1.42
CA TYR A 329 -16.43 5.80 0.32
C TYR A 329 -17.93 5.88 0.08
N ASN A 330 -18.71 6.21 1.12
CA ASN A 330 -20.18 6.21 1.10
C ASN A 330 -20.74 4.91 0.47
N ALA A 331 -20.31 3.77 1.01
CA ALA A 331 -20.59 2.43 0.51
C ALA A 331 -21.15 1.54 1.64
N PRO A 332 -22.36 0.95 1.49
CA PRO A 332 -22.97 0.13 2.54
C PRO A 332 -22.13 -1.03 3.07
N PRO A 333 -21.40 -1.81 2.23
CA PRO A 333 -20.54 -2.88 2.74
C PRO A 333 -19.44 -2.40 3.69
N LEU A 334 -19.03 -1.12 3.60
CA LEU A 334 -18.04 -0.54 4.50
C LEU A 334 -18.64 0.00 5.79
N GLN A 335 -19.96 0.21 5.85
CA GLN A 335 -20.63 0.57 7.10
C GLN A 335 -20.53 -0.57 8.12
N GLU A 336 -20.68 -1.82 7.68
CA GLU A 336 -20.50 -3.00 8.55
C GLU A 336 -19.08 -3.06 9.16
N TRP A 337 -18.06 -2.69 8.38
CA TRP A 337 -16.68 -2.59 8.86
C TRP A 337 -16.47 -1.39 9.80
N ILE A 338 -17.14 -0.26 9.55
CA ILE A 338 -17.12 0.88 10.45
C ILE A 338 -17.72 0.49 11.80
N ASP A 339 -18.86 -0.19 11.81
CA ASP A 339 -19.54 -0.63 13.03
C ASP A 339 -18.66 -1.64 13.78
N THR A 340 -18.04 -2.58 13.05
CA THR A 340 -17.04 -3.50 13.60
C THR A 340 -15.88 -2.73 14.27
N ILE A 341 -15.29 -1.73 13.62
CA ILE A 341 -14.21 -0.92 14.19
C ILE A 341 -14.68 -0.16 15.44
N GLN A 342 -15.91 0.36 15.45
CA GLN A 342 -16.48 1.06 16.60
C GLN A 342 -16.52 0.16 17.85
N GLU A 343 -16.80 -1.13 17.66
CA GLU A 343 -16.85 -2.14 18.74
C GLU A 343 -15.48 -2.58 19.26
N HIS A 344 -14.35 -2.16 18.67
CA HIS A 344 -13.01 -2.59 19.07
C HIS A 344 -12.20 -1.45 19.70
N ASP A 345 -11.29 -1.81 20.61
CA ASP A 345 -10.37 -0.90 21.28
C ASP A 345 -9.07 -0.78 20.47
N LEU A 346 -8.87 0.38 19.85
CA LEU A 346 -7.70 0.69 19.03
C LEU A 346 -6.70 1.59 19.78
N SER A 347 -6.82 1.73 21.11
CA SER A 347 -6.05 2.69 21.91
C SER A 347 -4.52 2.49 21.87
N GLU A 348 -4.05 1.26 21.66
CA GLU A 348 -2.62 0.92 21.56
C GLU A 348 -1.97 1.37 20.23
N THR A 349 -2.70 2.04 19.35
CA THR A 349 -2.15 2.50 18.07
C THR A 349 -1.19 3.67 18.25
N ASN A 350 0.07 3.48 17.85
CA ASN A 350 1.16 4.46 17.98
C ASN A 350 1.57 5.11 16.65
N VAL A 351 0.75 4.99 15.61
CA VAL A 351 0.97 5.61 14.29
C VAL A 351 -0.20 6.51 13.89
N TYR A 352 0.08 7.57 13.14
CA TYR A 352 -0.97 8.43 12.60
C TYR A 352 -1.41 7.97 11.22
N LEU A 353 -2.72 7.99 10.96
CA LEU A 353 -3.25 7.70 9.63
C LEU A 353 -3.11 8.92 8.71
N ILE A 354 -2.61 8.68 7.50
CA ILE A 354 -2.60 9.65 6.40
C ILE A 354 -3.32 9.02 5.21
N GLY A 355 -4.55 9.46 4.97
CA GLY A 355 -5.35 9.05 3.82
C GLY A 355 -5.41 10.12 2.73
N SER A 356 -5.76 9.69 1.54
CA SER A 356 -6.29 10.54 0.47
C SER A 356 -7.61 9.96 0.00
N THR A 357 -8.60 10.82 -0.23
CA THR A 357 -9.90 10.42 -0.81
C THR A 357 -10.23 11.39 -1.95
N PRO A 358 -10.86 10.93 -3.06
CA PRO A 358 -11.21 11.80 -4.17
C PRO A 358 -12.16 12.91 -3.72
N GLY A 359 -11.84 14.16 -4.04
CA GLY A 359 -12.66 15.29 -3.64
C GLY A 359 -12.01 16.64 -3.85
N ARG A 360 -12.77 17.68 -3.52
CA ARG A 360 -12.35 19.08 -3.51
C ARG A 360 -12.63 19.63 -2.12
N PHE A 361 -11.59 19.77 -1.33
CA PHE A 361 -11.68 20.12 0.08
C PHE A 361 -11.39 21.60 0.29
N GLN A 362 -12.17 22.27 1.13
CA GLN A 362 -12.06 23.69 1.44
C GLN A 362 -12.03 23.92 2.96
N GLY A 363 -11.58 25.09 3.39
CA GLY A 363 -11.50 25.43 4.82
C GLY A 363 -10.67 24.41 5.60
N SER A 364 -11.17 23.99 6.77
CA SER A 364 -10.54 23.00 7.64
C SER A 364 -10.49 21.59 7.04
N GLN A 365 -11.36 21.27 6.08
CA GLN A 365 -11.37 19.94 5.45
C GLN A 365 -10.11 19.68 4.62
N LYS A 366 -9.38 20.72 4.21
CA LYS A 366 -8.09 20.55 3.52
C LYS A 366 -7.10 19.74 4.34
N ASP A 367 -7.13 19.88 5.66
CA ASP A 367 -6.18 19.21 6.56
C ASP A 367 -6.58 17.76 6.88
N ASN A 368 -7.67 17.24 6.29
CA ASN A 368 -8.09 15.86 6.49
C ASN A 368 -7.33 14.87 5.59
N TRP A 369 -6.83 15.33 4.44
CA TRP A 369 -6.32 14.43 3.39
C TRP A 369 -5.00 14.89 2.76
N GLY A 370 -4.32 13.95 2.12
CA GLY A 370 -3.18 14.22 1.25
C GLY A 370 -2.02 14.94 1.95
N HIS A 371 -1.34 15.82 1.22
CA HIS A 371 -0.13 16.47 1.75
C HIS A 371 -0.46 17.50 2.85
N PHE A 372 -1.67 18.06 2.87
CA PHE A 372 -2.13 18.95 3.94
C PHE A 372 -2.37 18.19 5.25
N ARG A 373 -2.84 16.94 5.20
CA ARG A 373 -2.93 16.08 6.39
C ARG A 373 -1.55 15.84 6.98
N LEU A 374 -0.56 15.50 6.15
CA LEU A 374 0.84 15.36 6.59
C LEU A 374 1.33 16.66 7.24
N ARG A 375 1.13 17.80 6.57
CA ARG A 375 1.55 19.12 7.08
C ARG A 375 0.95 19.43 8.46
N LYS A 376 -0.35 19.17 8.65
CA LYS A 376 -1.03 19.38 9.94
C LYS A 376 -0.38 18.54 11.03
N LEU A 377 -0.22 17.24 10.79
CA LEU A 377 0.39 16.32 11.76
C LEU A 377 1.82 16.73 12.11
N LEU A 378 2.63 17.11 11.12
CA LEU A 378 4.00 17.57 11.37
C LEU A 378 3.99 18.84 12.24
N ARG A 379 3.11 19.81 11.95
CA ARG A 379 3.02 21.06 12.72
C ARG A 379 2.54 20.86 14.17
N GLU A 380 1.63 19.93 14.39
CA GLU A 380 1.01 19.70 15.70
C GLU A 380 1.82 18.75 16.59
N HIS A 381 2.56 17.80 16.00
CA HIS A 381 3.14 16.68 16.75
C HIS A 381 4.66 16.51 16.60
N THR A 382 5.35 17.42 15.89
CA THR A 382 6.82 17.43 15.82
C THR A 382 7.41 18.68 16.46
N SER A 383 8.58 18.52 17.08
CA SER A 383 9.36 19.63 17.59
C SER A 383 10.06 20.37 16.45
N SER A 384 10.27 21.68 16.64
CA SER A 384 11.06 22.48 15.69
C SER A 384 12.51 21.98 15.69
N ILE A 385 12.99 21.52 14.54
CA ILE A 385 14.42 21.24 14.34
C ILE A 385 15.12 22.58 14.16
N PRO A 386 16.23 22.87 14.87
CA PRO A 386 16.95 24.13 14.76
C PRO A 386 17.30 24.47 13.31
N LYS A 387 17.06 25.70 12.87
CA LYS A 387 17.31 26.14 11.48
C LYS A 387 18.75 25.97 10.99
N ALA A 388 19.72 25.89 11.92
CA ALA A 388 21.11 25.60 11.61
C ALA A 388 21.31 24.17 11.07
N GLU A 389 20.39 23.25 11.39
CA GLU A 389 20.43 21.87 10.94
C GLU A 389 19.60 21.73 9.66
N CYS A 390 20.28 21.62 8.52
CA CYS A 390 19.65 21.50 7.20
C CYS A 390 19.20 20.04 6.94
N TRP A 391 18.18 19.56 7.66
CA TRP A 391 17.69 18.19 7.54
C TRP A 391 17.05 17.99 6.15
N PRO A 392 17.56 17.11 5.28
CA PRO A 392 16.98 16.86 3.96
C PRO A 392 15.60 16.20 4.04
N ILE A 393 14.88 16.18 2.91
CA ILE A 393 13.69 15.35 2.69
C ILE A 393 14.08 14.22 1.74
N VAL A 394 13.65 12.99 2.05
CA VAL A 394 13.78 11.85 1.14
C VAL A 394 12.38 11.37 0.78
N GLY A 395 12.08 11.29 -0.52
CA GLY A 395 10.90 10.65 -1.06
C GLY A 395 11.28 9.49 -1.96
N GLN A 396 10.66 8.33 -1.77
CA GLN A 396 10.91 7.12 -2.55
C GLN A 396 9.57 6.57 -3.03
N PHE A 397 9.48 6.24 -4.32
CA PHE A 397 8.22 5.85 -4.95
C PHE A 397 8.45 4.93 -6.16
N SER A 398 7.36 4.35 -6.68
CA SER A 398 7.39 3.42 -7.82
C SER A 398 6.77 4.01 -9.09
N SER A 399 6.15 5.20 -9.03
CA SER A 399 5.53 5.89 -10.16
C SER A 399 5.57 7.40 -9.98
N ILE A 400 5.44 8.12 -11.10
CA ILE A 400 5.57 9.57 -11.17
C ILE A 400 4.45 10.12 -12.06
N GLY A 401 3.71 11.10 -11.54
CA GLY A 401 2.71 11.83 -12.32
C GLY A 401 3.28 13.07 -13.01
N SER A 402 2.45 13.75 -13.80
CA SER A 402 2.79 15.08 -14.35
C SER A 402 2.83 16.11 -13.22
N LEU A 403 3.99 16.71 -12.94
CA LEU A 403 4.22 17.62 -11.81
C LEU A 403 4.15 19.09 -12.23
N GLY A 404 4.37 19.39 -13.52
CA GLY A 404 4.36 20.73 -14.10
C GLY A 404 5.63 21.04 -14.88
N ALA A 405 5.65 22.22 -15.51
CA ALA A 405 6.75 22.64 -16.38
C ALA A 405 8.07 22.91 -15.64
N ASP A 406 8.01 23.16 -14.33
CA ASP A 406 9.18 23.42 -13.47
C ASP A 406 8.86 23.07 -12.00
N GLU A 407 9.90 23.06 -11.15
CA GLU A 407 9.80 22.70 -9.73
C GLU A 407 8.86 23.59 -8.93
N SER A 408 8.64 24.84 -9.35
CA SER A 408 7.83 25.82 -8.63
C SER A 408 6.32 25.60 -8.81
N LYS A 409 5.91 24.77 -9.77
CA LYS A 409 4.48 24.54 -10.05
C LYS A 409 3.75 23.74 -8.99
N TRP A 410 4.43 22.80 -8.35
CA TRP A 410 3.82 21.96 -7.32
C TRP A 410 4.85 21.32 -6.39
N LEU A 411 5.93 20.75 -6.96
CA LEU A 411 6.89 19.95 -6.21
C LEU A 411 7.53 20.75 -5.08
N CYS A 412 8.13 21.91 -5.38
CA CYS A 412 8.82 22.74 -4.39
C CYS A 412 7.89 23.75 -3.69
N SER A 413 6.79 24.16 -4.33
CA SER A 413 5.89 25.22 -3.81
C SER A 413 4.81 24.73 -2.85
N GLU A 414 4.33 23.50 -3.02
CA GLU A 414 3.21 22.95 -2.23
C GLU A 414 3.61 21.66 -1.53
N PHE A 415 4.10 20.69 -2.30
CA PHE A 415 4.43 19.36 -1.79
C PHE A 415 5.59 19.43 -0.81
N LYS A 416 6.76 19.89 -1.24
CA LYS A 416 7.96 20.03 -0.40
C LYS A 416 7.69 20.86 0.85
N GLU A 417 7.00 22.00 0.74
CA GLU A 417 6.66 22.84 1.91
C GLU A 417 5.78 22.09 2.93
N SER A 418 4.92 21.18 2.47
CA SER A 418 4.05 20.39 3.37
C SER A 418 4.80 19.28 4.12
N LEU A 419 5.97 18.88 3.62
CA LEU A 419 6.87 17.92 4.25
C LEU A 419 7.80 18.60 5.28
N LEU A 420 7.71 19.92 5.42
CA LEU A 420 8.44 20.69 6.43
C LEU A 420 7.67 20.71 7.76
N GLY A 421 8.43 20.63 8.85
CA GLY A 421 7.91 20.79 10.21
C GLY A 421 7.75 22.27 10.60
N PRO A 422 7.28 22.53 11.84
CA PRO A 422 7.05 23.89 12.32
C PRO A 422 8.33 24.74 12.28
N GLY A 423 8.19 26.01 11.90
CA GLY A 423 9.28 26.99 11.91
C GLY A 423 10.27 26.91 10.75
N GLN A 424 10.08 25.98 9.81
CA GLN A 424 10.94 25.78 8.63
C GLN A 424 10.33 26.26 7.31
N ASP A 425 9.08 26.73 7.34
CA ASP A 425 8.43 27.30 6.17
C ASP A 425 9.26 28.45 5.60
N SER A 426 9.43 28.43 4.27
CA SER A 426 10.05 29.55 3.58
C SER A 426 9.12 30.77 3.62
N LYS A 427 9.67 31.98 3.85
CA LYS A 427 8.87 33.23 3.75
C LYS A 427 8.31 33.44 2.34
N ILE A 428 8.91 32.80 1.33
CA ILE A 428 8.51 32.85 -0.07
C ILE A 428 8.35 31.40 -0.55
N PRO A 429 7.12 30.96 -0.90
CA PRO A 429 6.86 29.58 -1.34
C PRO A 429 7.82 29.14 -2.46
N GLY A 430 8.32 27.91 -2.36
CA GLY A 430 9.21 27.31 -3.36
C GLY A 430 10.67 27.76 -3.27
N LYS A 431 11.07 28.58 -2.29
CA LYS A 431 12.46 29.02 -2.09
C LYS A 431 13.17 28.35 -0.92
N SER A 432 12.61 27.27 -0.37
CA SER A 432 13.26 26.51 0.69
C SER A 432 14.57 25.89 0.21
N THR A 433 15.68 26.17 0.90
CA THR A 433 17.02 25.63 0.64
C THR A 433 17.21 24.20 1.14
N ILE A 434 16.18 23.60 1.75
CA ILE A 434 16.23 22.23 2.26
C ILE A 434 16.44 21.26 1.08
N PRO A 435 17.45 20.37 1.12
CA PRO A 435 17.66 19.39 0.06
C PRO A 435 16.48 18.43 -0.06
N LEU A 436 16.15 18.05 -1.29
CA LEU A 436 15.13 17.07 -1.62
C LEU A 436 15.79 15.95 -2.43
N HIS A 437 15.78 14.74 -1.90
CA HIS A 437 16.28 13.55 -2.58
C HIS A 437 15.10 12.67 -3.00
N LEU A 438 15.01 12.35 -4.28
CA LEU A 438 13.96 11.51 -4.82
C LEU A 438 14.56 10.17 -5.28
N ILE A 439 14.19 9.07 -4.64
CA ILE A 439 14.68 7.74 -5.00
C ILE A 439 13.69 7.10 -5.97
N TYR A 440 14.17 6.79 -7.17
CA TYR A 440 13.41 6.09 -8.21
C TYR A 440 14.37 5.18 -8.99
N PRO A 441 13.99 3.94 -9.37
CA PRO A 441 14.90 3.04 -10.07
C PRO A 441 15.37 3.60 -11.42
N SER A 442 16.69 3.52 -11.64
CA SER A 442 17.26 3.78 -12.97
C SER A 442 16.96 2.61 -13.92
N VAL A 443 17.17 2.82 -15.22
CA VAL A 443 17.14 1.75 -16.22
C VAL A 443 18.08 0.60 -15.83
N GLU A 444 19.26 0.92 -15.30
CA GLU A 444 20.25 -0.08 -14.89
C GLU A 444 19.82 -0.85 -13.64
N ASN A 445 19.18 -0.18 -12.67
CA ASN A 445 18.58 -0.85 -11.51
C ASN A 445 17.55 -1.89 -11.96
N VAL A 446 16.68 -1.55 -12.92
CA VAL A 446 15.65 -2.47 -13.44
C VAL A 446 16.28 -3.61 -14.24
N ARG A 447 17.19 -3.28 -15.17
CA ARG A 447 17.86 -4.27 -16.05
C ARG A 447 18.58 -5.36 -15.25
N THR A 448 19.23 -4.99 -14.14
CA THR A 448 20.00 -5.90 -13.27
C THR A 448 19.22 -6.40 -12.06
N SER A 449 17.90 -6.17 -12.02
CA SER A 449 17.03 -6.67 -10.96
C SER A 449 16.84 -8.18 -11.04
N LEU A 450 16.28 -8.77 -9.98
CA LEU A 450 15.90 -10.18 -9.93
C LEU A 450 14.90 -10.56 -11.03
N GLU A 451 13.95 -9.67 -11.34
CA GLU A 451 12.93 -9.89 -12.36
C GLU A 451 13.41 -9.49 -13.76
N GLY A 452 14.53 -8.76 -13.88
CA GLY A 452 14.96 -8.12 -15.12
C GLY A 452 14.01 -7.00 -15.56
N TYR A 453 13.88 -6.78 -16.87
CA TYR A 453 12.99 -5.74 -17.41
C TYR A 453 11.51 -5.87 -17.00
N PRO A 454 10.93 -7.08 -16.84
CA PRO A 454 9.57 -7.24 -16.32
C PRO A 454 9.26 -6.51 -15.00
N ALA A 455 10.23 -6.28 -14.11
CA ALA A 455 10.01 -5.45 -12.91
C ALA A 455 9.47 -4.05 -13.27
N GLY A 456 9.88 -3.53 -14.43
CA GLY A 456 9.51 -2.25 -14.96
C GLY A 456 8.02 -2.08 -15.27
N GLY A 457 7.28 -3.18 -15.46
CA GLY A 457 5.81 -3.14 -15.58
C GLY A 457 5.11 -2.62 -14.33
N SER A 458 5.76 -2.76 -13.16
CA SER A 458 5.28 -2.22 -11.87
C SER A 458 5.87 -0.85 -11.53
N LEU A 459 6.61 -0.24 -12.46
CA LEU A 459 7.24 1.08 -12.32
C LEU A 459 6.68 2.09 -13.33
N PRO A 460 5.37 2.41 -13.31
CA PRO A 460 4.76 3.19 -14.38
C PRO A 460 5.18 4.66 -14.32
N TYR A 461 6.11 5.03 -15.18
CA TYR A 461 6.43 6.42 -15.56
C TYR A 461 6.49 6.51 -17.08
N SER A 462 5.47 7.14 -17.70
CA SER A 462 5.35 7.16 -19.17
C SER A 462 6.28 8.19 -19.81
N ILE A 463 6.71 7.94 -21.05
CA ILE A 463 7.53 8.89 -21.81
C ILE A 463 6.80 10.22 -22.02
N GLN A 464 5.48 10.16 -22.28
CA GLN A 464 4.63 11.34 -22.45
C GLN A 464 4.60 12.24 -21.21
N THR A 465 4.72 11.64 -20.02
CA THR A 465 4.85 12.40 -18.76
C THR A 465 6.29 12.87 -18.58
N ALA A 466 7.27 12.01 -18.84
CA ALA A 466 8.67 12.28 -18.57
C ALA A 466 9.23 13.45 -19.37
N GLU A 467 8.97 13.50 -20.67
CA GLU A 467 9.48 14.54 -21.58
C GLU A 467 8.98 15.95 -21.21
N LYS A 468 7.81 16.05 -20.56
CA LYS A 468 7.24 17.32 -20.09
C LYS A 468 7.94 17.88 -18.84
N GLN A 469 8.82 17.10 -18.19
CA GLN A 469 9.39 17.45 -16.89
C GLN A 469 10.82 16.93 -16.65
N ASN A 470 11.68 16.99 -17.67
CA ASN A 470 13.10 16.57 -17.55
C ASN A 470 13.87 17.26 -16.41
N TRP A 471 13.45 18.46 -16.00
CA TRP A 471 13.99 19.16 -14.83
C TRP A 471 13.95 18.30 -13.56
N LEU A 472 12.95 17.43 -13.42
CA LEU A 472 12.74 16.57 -12.27
C LEU A 472 13.85 15.53 -12.12
N HIS A 473 14.43 15.06 -13.22
CA HIS A 473 15.40 13.95 -13.19
C HIS A 473 16.69 14.33 -12.48
N SER A 474 16.99 15.63 -12.35
CA SER A 474 18.11 16.14 -11.56
C SER A 474 18.00 15.85 -10.04
N TYR A 475 16.79 15.55 -9.55
CA TYR A 475 16.54 15.16 -8.17
C TYR A 475 16.67 13.65 -7.94
N PHE A 476 16.88 12.84 -8.99
CA PHE A 476 16.80 11.39 -8.89
C PHE A 476 18.08 10.75 -8.33
N HIS A 477 17.85 9.77 -7.47
CA HIS A 477 18.83 8.95 -6.80
C HIS A 477 18.50 7.48 -7.07
N THR A 478 19.53 6.65 -7.21
CA THR A 478 19.40 5.23 -7.56
C THR A 478 18.75 4.45 -6.43
N TRP A 479 18.14 3.32 -6.78
CA TRP A 479 17.69 2.36 -5.79
C TRP A 479 18.88 1.54 -5.28
N SER A 480 19.14 1.59 -3.98
CA SER A 480 20.11 0.75 -3.27
C SER A 480 19.54 0.34 -1.92
N ALA A 481 19.62 -0.94 -1.58
CA ALA A 481 19.06 -1.49 -0.34
C ALA A 481 19.90 -2.65 0.20
N ASP A 482 21.22 -2.48 0.25
CA ASP A 482 22.17 -3.45 0.79
C ASP A 482 21.93 -3.73 2.27
N THR A 483 21.48 -2.71 3.02
CA THR A 483 21.04 -2.82 4.43
C THR A 483 20.01 -3.94 4.65
N SER A 484 19.15 -4.19 3.65
CA SER A 484 18.11 -5.21 3.68
C SER A 484 18.31 -6.33 2.66
N GLY A 485 19.42 -6.32 1.90
CA GLY A 485 19.74 -7.29 0.86
C GLY A 485 18.80 -7.24 -0.34
N ARG A 486 18.25 -6.06 -0.66
CA ARG A 486 17.16 -5.87 -1.63
C ARG A 486 17.50 -4.91 -2.78
N SER A 487 18.77 -4.60 -3.02
CA SER A 487 19.20 -3.75 -4.14
C SER A 487 18.72 -4.25 -5.51
N ASN A 488 18.60 -5.57 -5.68
CA ASN A 488 18.05 -6.17 -6.91
C ASN A 488 16.54 -6.51 -6.82
N ALA A 489 15.88 -6.24 -5.71
CA ALA A 489 14.44 -6.42 -5.55
C ALA A 489 13.74 -5.07 -5.73
N MET A 490 13.20 -4.81 -6.93
CA MET A 490 12.72 -3.48 -7.30
C MET A 490 11.64 -2.95 -6.34
N PRO A 491 11.67 -1.64 -6.02
CA PRO A 491 10.77 -1.08 -5.04
C PRO A 491 9.37 -0.88 -5.62
N HIS A 492 8.40 -1.52 -4.98
CA HIS A 492 6.99 -1.14 -5.10
C HIS A 492 6.45 -0.55 -3.78
N ILE A 493 7.26 -0.55 -2.72
CA ILE A 493 7.07 0.30 -1.54
C ILE A 493 7.15 1.80 -1.92
N LYS A 494 6.41 2.65 -1.18
CA LYS A 494 6.55 4.11 -1.24
C LYS A 494 6.78 4.62 0.17
N THR A 495 7.82 5.44 0.34
CA THR A 495 8.21 5.98 1.64
C THR A 495 8.63 7.42 1.55
N TYR A 496 8.39 8.16 2.63
CA TYR A 496 8.84 9.54 2.78
C TYR A 496 9.41 9.71 4.19
N MET A 497 10.50 10.45 4.32
CA MET A 497 11.13 10.68 5.62
C MET A 497 11.96 11.96 5.64
N ARG A 498 12.38 12.34 6.84
CA ARG A 498 13.21 13.52 7.10
C ARG A 498 14.47 13.14 7.88
N PRO A 499 15.56 12.74 7.19
CA PRO A 499 16.81 12.41 7.86
C PRO A 499 17.57 13.65 8.37
N SER A 500 18.46 13.43 9.33
CA SER A 500 19.48 14.39 9.75
C SER A 500 20.50 14.61 8.62
N PRO A 501 21.30 15.69 8.64
CA PRO A 501 22.27 15.98 7.59
C PRO A 501 23.32 14.86 7.37
N ASP A 502 23.62 14.09 8.41
CA ASP A 502 24.52 12.93 8.39
C ASP A 502 23.78 11.59 8.21
N PHE A 503 22.45 11.63 8.03
CA PHE A 503 21.56 10.47 7.86
C PHE A 503 21.57 9.45 9.01
N SER A 504 22.09 9.81 10.19
CA SER A 504 22.13 8.93 11.36
C SER A 504 20.81 8.89 12.14
N ARG A 505 19.95 9.89 11.95
CA ARG A 505 18.64 10.03 12.61
C ARG A 505 17.56 10.42 11.59
N ILE A 506 16.30 10.16 11.93
CA ILE A 506 15.13 10.64 11.18
C ILE A 506 14.12 11.29 12.14
N ALA A 507 13.51 12.38 11.69
CA ALA A 507 12.50 13.13 12.46
C ALA A 507 11.10 12.54 12.31
N TRP A 508 10.87 11.80 11.22
CA TRP A 508 9.64 11.04 10.96
C TRP A 508 9.85 10.10 9.80
N PHE A 509 8.98 9.09 9.70
CA PHE A 509 8.93 8.13 8.59
C PHE A 509 7.48 7.87 8.21
N LEU A 510 7.20 7.80 6.91
CA LEU A 510 5.90 7.46 6.34
C LEU A 510 6.08 6.31 5.37
N VAL A 511 5.25 5.27 5.50
CA VAL A 511 5.01 4.26 4.47
C VAL A 511 3.58 4.38 3.98
N THR A 512 3.38 4.39 2.66
CA THR A 512 2.09 4.72 2.04
C THR A 512 1.90 4.05 0.68
N SER A 513 0.68 4.05 0.18
CA SER A 513 0.41 3.75 -1.24
C SER A 513 0.73 4.94 -2.16
N ALA A 514 0.78 6.16 -1.64
CA ALA A 514 0.91 7.38 -2.45
C ALA A 514 2.27 7.47 -3.17
N ASN A 515 2.22 7.46 -4.51
CA ASN A 515 3.35 7.78 -5.39
C ASN A 515 3.58 9.30 -5.50
N LEU A 516 4.65 9.74 -6.17
CA LEU A 516 4.90 11.16 -6.44
C LEU A 516 3.96 11.69 -7.53
N SER A 517 2.73 12.05 -7.13
CA SER A 517 1.73 12.60 -8.03
C SER A 517 0.75 13.55 -7.33
N LYS A 518 0.26 14.54 -8.08
CA LYS A 518 -0.86 15.41 -7.66
C LYS A 518 -2.15 14.64 -7.41
N ALA A 519 -2.39 13.54 -8.14
CA ALA A 519 -3.58 12.72 -7.99
C ALA A 519 -3.67 12.06 -6.60
N ALA A 520 -2.52 11.57 -6.10
CA ALA A 520 -2.38 10.92 -4.80
C ALA A 520 -2.31 11.93 -3.65
N TRP A 521 -1.47 12.96 -3.76
CA TRP A 521 -1.17 13.88 -2.67
C TRP A 521 -2.11 15.09 -2.61
N GLY A 522 -2.71 15.46 -3.73
CA GLY A 522 -3.52 16.65 -3.89
C GLY A 522 -2.76 17.83 -4.52
N ALA A 523 -3.51 18.73 -5.14
CA ALA A 523 -3.01 19.99 -5.68
C ALA A 523 -3.96 21.13 -5.34
N LEU A 524 -3.43 22.31 -5.03
CA LEU A 524 -4.24 23.48 -4.78
C LEU A 524 -4.90 24.00 -6.06
N GLU A 525 -6.19 24.31 -5.95
CA GLU A 525 -7.00 24.97 -6.97
C GLU A 525 -7.56 26.28 -6.39
N LYS A 526 -8.13 27.13 -7.25
CA LYS A 526 -8.81 28.38 -6.86
C LYS A 526 -7.94 29.26 -5.94
N ASN A 527 -6.71 29.55 -6.38
CA ASN A 527 -5.74 30.38 -5.66
C ASN A 527 -5.44 29.89 -4.23
N GLY A 528 -5.37 28.57 -4.01
CA GLY A 528 -5.05 28.00 -2.70
C GLY A 528 -6.24 27.79 -1.76
N ALA A 529 -7.45 28.19 -2.16
CA ALA A 529 -8.65 28.03 -1.35
C ALA A 529 -9.13 26.57 -1.27
N GLN A 530 -8.77 25.73 -2.25
CA GLN A 530 -9.29 24.38 -2.40
C GLN A 530 -8.14 23.39 -2.65
N LEU A 531 -8.16 22.23 -2.00
CA LEU A 531 -7.26 21.10 -2.29
C LEU A 531 -8.04 20.05 -3.09
N MET A 532 -7.58 19.72 -4.28
CA MET A 532 -8.20 18.70 -5.14
C MET A 532 -7.36 17.42 -5.11
N ILE A 533 -7.99 16.30 -4.78
CA ILE A 533 -7.40 14.96 -4.77
C ILE A 533 -8.22 14.07 -5.72
N ARG A 534 -7.55 13.22 -6.50
CA ARG A 534 -8.21 12.35 -7.48
C ARG A 534 -8.33 10.89 -7.02
N SER A 535 -7.41 10.43 -6.18
CA SER A 535 -7.23 9.01 -5.86
C SER A 535 -7.49 8.68 -4.40
N TYR A 536 -7.81 7.42 -4.14
CA TYR A 536 -7.76 6.85 -2.79
C TYR A 536 -6.34 6.37 -2.50
N GLU A 537 -5.75 6.86 -1.41
CA GLU A 537 -4.45 6.43 -0.90
C GLU A 537 -4.53 6.24 0.61
N LEU A 538 -3.61 5.47 1.17
CA LEU A 538 -3.50 5.28 2.61
C LEU A 538 -2.07 4.96 3.03
N GLY A 539 -1.65 5.50 4.18
CA GLY A 539 -0.36 5.23 4.80
C GLY A 539 -0.37 5.52 6.29
N VAL A 540 0.72 5.15 6.95
CA VAL A 540 0.94 5.37 8.39
C VAL A 540 2.21 6.17 8.63
N LEU A 541 2.09 7.21 9.44
CA LEU A 541 3.18 8.10 9.84
C LEU A 541 3.68 7.72 11.23
N PHE A 542 4.98 7.45 11.31
CA PHE A 542 5.73 7.25 12.54
C PHE A 542 6.33 8.59 12.97
N LEU A 543 5.85 9.09 14.11
CA LEU A 543 6.40 10.28 14.75
C LEU A 543 7.11 9.91 16.06
N PRO A 544 8.35 10.37 16.29
CA PRO A 544 9.09 10.09 17.52
C PRO A 544 8.29 10.39 18.79
N SER A 545 7.48 11.46 18.79
CA SER A 545 6.64 11.85 19.92
C SER A 545 5.62 10.79 20.34
N ALA A 546 5.08 10.01 19.40
CA ALA A 546 4.17 8.89 19.69
C ALA A 546 4.88 7.70 20.37
N PHE A 547 6.22 7.69 20.37
CA PHE A 547 7.07 6.68 21.00
C PHE A 547 7.86 7.27 22.20
N GLY A 548 7.57 8.51 22.61
CA GLY A 548 8.29 9.18 23.70
C GLY A 548 9.74 9.54 23.36
N LEU A 549 10.03 9.80 22.07
CA LEU A 549 11.36 10.11 21.54
C LEU A 549 11.36 11.48 20.84
N ASP A 550 12.53 12.09 20.69
CA ASP A 550 12.72 13.33 19.91
C ASP A 550 12.99 13.06 18.42
N SER A 551 13.65 11.94 18.13
CA SER A 551 13.94 11.43 16.79
C SER A 551 14.28 9.95 16.87
N PHE A 552 14.16 9.25 15.74
CA PHE A 552 14.61 7.86 15.65
C PHE A 552 16.05 7.81 15.15
N LYS A 553 16.85 6.90 15.68
CA LYS A 553 18.14 6.53 15.09
C LYS A 553 17.91 5.63 13.89
N VAL A 554 18.73 5.74 12.86
CA VAL A 554 18.64 4.86 11.69
C VAL A 554 19.36 3.54 12.01
N LYS A 555 18.65 2.42 11.83
CA LYS A 555 19.24 1.09 11.97
C LYS A 555 20.27 0.83 10.87
N GLN A 556 21.49 0.45 11.24
CA GLN A 556 22.59 0.25 10.29
C GLN A 556 22.41 -0.96 9.36
N LYS A 557 21.71 -2.01 9.83
CA LYS A 557 21.33 -3.18 9.04
C LYS A 557 19.89 -3.53 9.33
N PHE A 558 19.00 -3.57 8.35
CA PHE A 558 17.57 -3.79 8.60
C PHE A 558 17.28 -5.04 9.47
N PHE A 559 17.96 -6.17 9.20
CA PHE A 559 17.75 -7.45 9.91
C PHE A 559 18.74 -7.75 11.05
N SER A 560 19.48 -6.77 11.60
CA SER A 560 20.31 -7.03 12.79
C SER A 560 19.48 -7.41 14.04
N GLY A 561 20.15 -8.10 14.99
CA GLY A 561 19.56 -8.91 16.06
C GLY A 561 18.75 -8.18 17.14
N SER A 562 18.07 -8.98 17.97
CA SER A 562 17.00 -8.63 18.93
C SER A 562 17.40 -7.79 20.16
N ARG A 563 18.64 -7.30 20.26
CA ARG A 563 19.11 -6.50 21.41
C ARG A 563 19.22 -5.00 21.13
N GLU A 564 18.74 -4.54 19.99
CA GLU A 564 18.78 -3.13 19.67
C GLU A 564 17.70 -2.36 20.44
N ALA A 565 18.07 -1.16 20.89
CA ALA A 565 17.18 -0.29 21.62
C ALA A 565 15.97 0.11 20.76
N THR A 566 14.85 0.40 21.42
CA THR A 566 13.56 0.68 20.78
C THR A 566 13.53 2.01 20.01
N ASP A 567 14.63 2.75 19.98
CA ASP A 567 14.79 4.03 19.28
C ASP A 567 15.37 3.90 17.86
N PHE A 568 15.74 2.69 17.42
CA PHE A 568 16.29 2.44 16.07
C PHE A 568 15.20 2.09 15.05
N PHE A 569 14.91 3.01 14.13
CA PHE A 569 13.95 2.79 13.06
C PHE A 569 14.59 2.01 11.89
N PRO A 570 13.95 0.93 11.40
CA PRO A 570 14.48 0.10 10.34
C PRO A 570 14.18 0.69 8.95
N VAL A 571 14.99 1.66 8.51
CA VAL A 571 14.93 2.19 7.13
C VAL A 571 15.30 1.10 6.14
N PRO A 572 14.49 0.82 5.09
CA PRO A 572 14.64 -0.39 4.29
C PRO A 572 15.64 -0.31 3.12
N TYR A 573 16.19 0.88 2.87
CA TYR A 573 17.16 1.18 1.81
C TYR A 573 18.33 2.00 2.35
N ASP A 574 19.38 2.12 1.56
CA ASP A 574 20.64 2.71 2.01
C ASP A 574 20.57 4.24 2.09
N LEU A 575 21.32 4.79 3.04
CA LEU A 575 21.47 6.23 3.26
C LEU A 575 22.97 6.58 3.37
N PRO A 576 23.42 7.73 2.83
CA PRO A 576 22.67 8.69 2.00
C PRO A 576 22.27 8.08 0.65
N PRO A 577 21.19 8.58 0.00
CA PRO A 577 20.84 8.14 -1.35
C PRO A 577 21.95 8.53 -2.35
N GLU A 578 22.26 7.64 -3.29
CA GLU A 578 23.26 7.90 -4.32
C GLU A 578 22.63 8.63 -5.53
N PRO A 579 23.10 9.83 -5.91
CA PRO A 579 22.57 10.54 -7.08
C PRO A 579 22.78 9.74 -8.35
N TYR A 580 21.90 9.91 -9.33
CA TYR A 580 22.10 9.34 -10.66
C TYR A 580 23.45 9.77 -11.27
N GLY A 581 24.17 8.83 -11.86
CA GLY A 581 25.33 9.12 -12.69
C GLY A 581 24.93 9.82 -13.99
N SER A 582 25.89 10.41 -14.69
CA SER A 582 25.63 11.16 -15.93
C SER A 582 24.99 10.32 -17.06
N LYS A 583 25.19 9.00 -17.02
CA LYS A 583 24.62 8.03 -17.97
C LYS A 583 23.31 7.41 -17.50
N ASP A 584 22.97 7.55 -16.22
CA ASP A 584 21.74 6.98 -15.68
C ASP A 584 20.53 7.72 -16.25
N ARG A 585 19.45 6.96 -16.46
CA ARG A 585 18.15 7.47 -16.87
C ARG A 585 17.11 6.82 -15.97
N PRO A 586 16.02 7.54 -15.64
CA PRO A 586 14.92 6.92 -14.94
C PRO A 586 14.35 5.80 -15.79
N TRP A 587 13.86 4.75 -15.14
CA TRP A 587 13.02 3.79 -15.83
C TRP A 587 11.79 4.49 -16.44
N ILE A 588 11.56 4.27 -17.72
CA ILE A 588 10.36 4.71 -18.45
C ILE A 588 9.75 3.45 -19.08
N TRP A 589 8.54 3.10 -18.68
CA TRP A 589 8.01 1.75 -18.92
C TRP A 589 7.54 1.51 -20.36
N ASN A 590 7.20 2.56 -21.12
CA ASN A 590 6.60 2.44 -22.45
C ASN A 590 7.55 2.86 -23.59
N ILE A 591 8.86 2.73 -23.40
CA ILE A 591 9.87 2.86 -24.47
C ILE A 591 10.75 1.61 -24.50
N PRO A 592 11.34 1.24 -25.66
CA PRO A 592 12.16 0.04 -25.76
C PRO A 592 13.55 0.19 -25.14
N TYR A 593 14.07 -0.88 -24.52
CA TYR A 593 15.46 -1.05 -24.09
C TYR A 593 16.07 -2.28 -24.77
N ILE A 594 16.79 -2.04 -25.87
CA ILE A 594 17.30 -3.08 -26.78
C ILE A 594 18.84 -3.12 -26.88
N LYS A 595 19.54 -2.29 -26.09
CA LYS A 595 21.00 -2.14 -26.18
C LYS A 595 21.79 -3.12 -25.31
N ALA A 596 21.17 -3.63 -24.24
CA ALA A 596 21.78 -4.58 -23.32
C ALA A 596 20.68 -5.51 -22.78
N PRO A 597 20.92 -6.82 -22.68
CA PRO A 597 19.96 -7.74 -22.11
C PRO A 597 19.82 -7.53 -20.59
N ASP A 598 18.67 -7.92 -20.05
CA ASP A 598 18.46 -8.03 -18.60
C ASP A 598 19.08 -9.30 -18.00
N THR A 599 18.87 -9.49 -16.70
CA THR A 599 19.28 -10.67 -15.92
C THR A 599 18.85 -12.01 -16.54
N HIS A 600 17.78 -12.02 -17.34
CA HIS A 600 17.21 -13.21 -17.98
C HIS A 600 17.54 -13.32 -19.47
N GLY A 601 18.44 -12.47 -19.99
CA GLY A 601 18.82 -12.47 -21.40
C GLY A 601 17.81 -11.78 -22.33
N ASN A 602 16.81 -11.09 -21.78
CA ASN A 602 15.72 -10.49 -22.54
C ASN A 602 15.94 -9.00 -22.79
N MET A 603 15.26 -8.48 -23.82
CA MET A 603 15.13 -7.04 -24.08
C MET A 603 13.74 -6.57 -23.66
N TRP A 604 13.58 -5.27 -23.43
CA TRP A 604 12.27 -4.67 -23.19
C TRP A 604 11.76 -4.02 -24.48
N VAL A 605 10.63 -4.51 -24.98
CA VAL A 605 9.95 -3.95 -26.15
C VAL A 605 8.47 -3.86 -25.80
N PRO A 606 8.03 -2.76 -25.17
CA PRO A 606 6.63 -2.57 -24.83
C PRO A 606 5.82 -2.42 -26.13
N SER A 607 4.61 -2.96 -26.11
CA SER A 607 3.65 -2.95 -27.22
C SER A 607 3.18 -1.56 -27.60
#